data_AF-A0A7W0Y705-F1
#
_entry.id   AF-A0A7W0Y705-F1
#
_cell.length_a   1.000
_cell.length_b   1.000
_cell.length_c   1.000
_cell.angle_alpha   90.00
_cell.angle_beta   90.00
_cell.angle_gamma   90.00
#
_symmetry.space_group_name_H-M   'P 1'
#
loop_
_entity.id
_entity.type
_entity.pdbx_description
1 polymer ?
#
loop_
_entity_poly.entity_id
_entity_poly.type
_entity_poly.pdbx_seq_one_letter_code
_entity_poly.pdbx_strand_id
1 'polypeptide(L)'
;MRMLLALTVLGLSLGTLAACGEAKEKQDAPKAGSAVGSGADLSKQMVLRKETPEDIAKDKAEALKAEQEKGWVPAEFKTGASRWKDTGVYLDGQPIGFMTFGELPISLQPHWVKDKMSAEKRPGTNDPGWKWGQERFYKWVDYLKSLGVDIKKVKELHVYGPKFTQAIIATGKDLQSPLAQDFLFRFGVSVGGKAIPRLPAGFANGKTPDKVSAVMIYVNKTPPKLDLDEAAFVLDGKVVLGVPYYGEPLRGGVRIYLDDKFATVIKRQELDAKKATTTPDGDLHWGFYEFLTSKGVDTKKIVEAWVVNGERRREKISAAELEKLTFSAGSQAKGGVLMGDKKLLANAITIFTRELKPEDLPKILDEEEY
;
A
#
# COMPACT_ATOMS: atom_id res chain seq x y z
N MET A 1 45.33 -39.04 0.93
CA MET A 1 45.57 -40.25 1.75
C MET A 1 46.12 -39.83 3.11
N ARG A 2 45.23 -39.69 4.11
CA ARG A 2 45.44 -39.45 5.57
C ARG A 2 44.01 -39.36 6.14
N MET A 3 43.39 -40.49 6.50
CA MET A 3 43.45 -41.22 7.78
C MET A 3 42.44 -40.67 8.81
N LEU A 4 41.61 -41.59 9.33
CA LEU A 4 40.48 -41.34 10.24
C LEU A 4 40.93 -40.77 11.60
N LEU A 5 40.02 -40.05 12.26
CA LEU A 5 39.70 -40.36 13.66
C LEU A 5 38.19 -40.16 13.89
N ALA A 6 37.59 -41.02 14.71
CA ALA A 6 36.17 -40.99 15.06
C ALA A 6 35.98 -40.54 16.51
N LEU A 7 34.79 -40.03 16.85
CA LEU A 7 34.25 -40.21 18.19
C LEU A 7 32.72 -40.29 18.18
N THR A 8 32.20 -41.28 18.90
CA THR A 8 30.78 -41.61 19.03
C THR A 8 30.29 -41.21 20.42
N VAL A 9 29.06 -40.67 20.53
CA VAL A 9 28.32 -40.66 21.80
C VAL A 9 26.88 -41.13 21.54
N LEU A 10 26.49 -42.19 22.27
CA LEU A 10 25.12 -42.71 22.33
C LEU A 10 24.28 -41.95 23.37
N GLY A 11 22.96 -41.92 23.17
CA GLY A 11 22.00 -41.45 24.18
C GLY A 11 20.58 -41.97 23.91
N LEU A 12 20.25 -43.15 24.47
CA LEU A 12 18.90 -43.73 24.54
C LEU A 12 17.98 -42.81 25.39
N SER A 13 16.74 -42.45 25.00
CA SER A 13 15.50 -43.23 24.77
C SER A 13 14.72 -43.66 26.03
N LEU A 14 13.47 -43.19 26.18
CA LEU A 14 12.23 -43.89 26.63
C LEU A 14 11.13 -42.80 26.76
N GLY A 15 9.94 -42.91 26.14
CA GLY A 15 8.74 -43.57 26.67
C GLY A 15 7.77 -42.50 27.25
N THR A 16 6.46 -42.49 27.04
CA THR A 16 5.49 -43.55 26.68
C THR A 16 4.29 -43.01 25.87
N LEU A 17 3.53 -43.93 25.26
CA LEU A 17 2.22 -43.72 24.63
C LEU A 17 1.11 -44.32 25.50
N ALA A 18 -0.04 -43.65 25.63
CA ALA A 18 -1.31 -44.21 26.08
C ALA A 18 -2.49 -43.43 25.45
N ALA A 19 -3.73 -43.93 25.56
CA ALA A 19 -4.86 -43.52 24.71
C ALA A 19 -6.25 -43.62 25.40
N CYS A 20 -7.24 -42.93 24.79
CA CYS A 20 -8.70 -43.01 25.05
C CYS A 20 -9.17 -42.47 26.42
N GLY A 21 -10.40 -41.98 26.63
CA GLY A 21 -11.56 -41.62 25.79
C GLY A 21 -12.40 -40.61 26.63
N GLU A 22 -13.70 -40.33 26.47
CA GLU A 22 -14.71 -40.56 25.44
C GLU A 22 -15.86 -39.55 25.73
N ALA A 23 -16.80 -39.33 24.81
CA ALA A 23 -17.79 -38.24 24.92
C ALA A 23 -18.97 -38.56 25.87
N LYS A 24 -19.65 -37.51 26.36
CA LYS A 24 -21.08 -37.59 26.70
C LYS A 24 -21.83 -36.29 26.49
N GLU A 25 -22.78 -36.36 25.57
CA GLU A 25 -23.78 -35.35 25.22
C GLU A 25 -24.94 -35.37 26.23
N LYS A 26 -25.58 -34.21 26.45
CA LYS A 26 -26.98 -34.14 26.89
C LYS A 26 -27.65 -32.87 26.37
N GLN A 27 -28.68 -33.06 25.55
CA GLN A 27 -29.68 -32.04 25.26
C GLN A 27 -30.65 -31.91 26.44
N ASP A 28 -31.26 -30.73 26.60
CA ASP A 28 -32.64 -30.60 27.08
C ASP A 28 -33.30 -29.36 26.45
N ALA A 29 -34.62 -29.41 26.31
CA ALA A 29 -35.41 -28.63 25.33
C ALA A 29 -36.08 -27.35 25.94
N PRO A 30 -36.76 -26.50 25.14
CA PRO A 30 -37.07 -25.11 25.52
C PRO A 30 -38.34 -24.94 26.35
N LYS A 31 -38.52 -23.75 26.94
CA LYS A 31 -39.80 -23.26 27.48
C LYS A 31 -40.26 -22.01 26.75
N ALA A 32 -41.58 -21.90 26.58
CA ALA A 32 -42.28 -20.82 25.88
C ALA A 32 -43.32 -20.13 26.79
N GLY A 33 -43.80 -18.95 26.36
CA GLY A 33 -44.83 -18.14 27.02
C GLY A 33 -44.25 -17.04 27.94
N SER A 34 -44.84 -15.85 28.08
CA SER A 34 -46.05 -15.30 27.42
C SER A 34 -46.17 -13.78 27.62
N ALA A 35 -46.38 -13.05 26.51
CA ALA A 35 -47.42 -12.02 26.26
C ALA A 35 -47.75 -10.83 27.22
N VAL A 36 -48.18 -9.73 26.56
CA VAL A 36 -49.00 -8.57 27.02
C VAL A 36 -48.30 -7.35 27.66
N GLY A 37 -48.66 -6.15 27.19
CA GLY A 37 -48.33 -4.83 27.79
C GLY A 37 -47.75 -3.84 26.77
N SER A 38 -48.57 -3.16 25.97
CA SER A 38 -49.15 -1.82 26.24
C SER A 38 -48.10 -0.69 26.28
N GLY A 39 -48.26 0.32 25.42
CA GLY A 39 -47.21 1.29 25.11
C GLY A 39 -47.15 2.53 26.02
N ALA A 40 -45.99 3.19 25.99
CA ALA A 40 -45.82 4.59 26.40
C ALA A 40 -44.56 5.18 25.73
N ASP A 41 -44.74 6.37 25.16
CA ASP A 41 -43.78 7.48 25.12
C ASP A 41 -42.32 7.23 24.63
N LEU A 42 -42.05 7.66 23.38
CA LEU A 42 -40.68 7.83 22.84
C LEU A 42 -40.28 9.31 22.70
N SER A 43 -40.48 10.10 23.76
CA SER A 43 -39.85 11.41 23.93
C SER A 43 -38.51 11.35 24.70
N LYS A 44 -37.61 10.43 24.32
CA LYS A 44 -36.26 10.37 24.92
C LYS A 44 -35.28 11.33 24.24
N GLN A 45 -34.98 12.40 24.96
CA GLN A 45 -33.92 13.38 24.68
C GLN A 45 -32.59 12.69 24.33
N MET A 46 -31.91 13.15 23.27
CA MET A 46 -30.48 12.91 23.09
C MET A 46 -29.71 13.63 24.20
N VAL A 47 -29.44 12.91 25.29
CA VAL A 47 -28.45 13.38 26.28
C VAL A 47 -27.08 13.29 25.63
N LEU A 48 -26.50 14.46 25.33
CA LEU A 48 -25.10 14.62 24.95
C LEU A 48 -24.21 14.13 26.11
N ARG A 49 -23.86 12.85 26.07
CA ARG A 49 -22.88 12.28 26.99
C ARG A 49 -21.51 12.81 26.56
N LYS A 50 -20.87 13.61 27.41
CA LYS A 50 -19.42 13.86 27.27
C LYS A 50 -18.73 12.52 27.48
N GLU A 51 -18.12 11.99 26.43
CA GLU A 51 -17.24 10.82 26.54
C GLU A 51 -16.09 11.19 27.47
N THR A 52 -15.81 10.32 28.44
CA THR A 52 -14.71 10.52 29.39
C THR A 52 -13.40 10.03 28.78
N PRO A 53 -12.23 10.48 29.29
CA PRO A 53 -10.95 9.90 28.89
C PRO A 53 -10.86 8.37 29.10
N GLU A 54 -11.66 7.84 30.03
CA GLU A 54 -11.78 6.41 30.33
C GLU A 54 -12.60 5.68 29.25
N ASP A 55 -13.68 6.27 28.74
CA ASP A 55 -14.42 5.75 27.59
C ASP A 55 -13.53 5.71 26.34
N ILE A 56 -12.77 6.79 26.08
CA ILE A 56 -11.83 6.87 24.95
C ILE A 56 -10.71 5.80 25.08
N ALA A 57 -10.16 5.62 26.29
CA ALA A 57 -9.16 4.59 26.55
C ALA A 57 -9.73 3.17 26.36
N LYS A 58 -10.99 2.95 26.73
CA LYS A 58 -11.69 1.67 26.58
C LYS A 58 -11.98 1.36 25.10
N ASP A 59 -12.53 2.30 24.35
CA ASP A 59 -12.76 2.16 22.90
C ASP A 59 -11.44 1.85 22.16
N LYS A 60 -10.35 2.51 22.57
CA LYS A 60 -9.00 2.27 22.03
C LYS A 60 -8.45 0.89 22.38
N ALA A 61 -8.77 0.37 23.58
CA ALA A 61 -8.40 -0.99 24.01
C ALA A 61 -9.25 -2.08 23.32
N GLU A 62 -10.54 -1.84 23.08
CA GLU A 62 -11.42 -2.75 22.34
C GLU A 62 -11.05 -2.78 20.85
N ALA A 63 -10.69 -1.64 20.25
CA ALA A 63 -10.09 -1.59 18.92
C ALA A 63 -8.76 -2.38 18.85
N LEU A 64 -7.89 -2.26 19.87
CA LEU A 64 -6.65 -3.05 19.95
C LEU A 64 -6.89 -4.56 20.06
N LYS A 65 -7.96 -4.99 20.75
CA LYS A 65 -8.36 -6.41 20.81
C LYS A 65 -8.88 -6.90 19.45
N ALA A 66 -9.73 -6.12 18.78
CA ALA A 66 -10.20 -6.43 17.43
C ALA A 66 -9.08 -6.44 16.37
N GLU A 67 -7.95 -5.75 16.61
CA GLU A 67 -6.73 -5.92 15.81
C GLU A 67 -6.01 -7.25 16.06
N GLN A 68 -5.96 -7.74 17.30
CA GLN A 68 -5.23 -8.98 17.63
C GLN A 68 -5.81 -10.22 16.90
N GLU A 69 -7.10 -10.20 16.57
CA GLU A 69 -7.77 -11.25 15.81
C GLU A 69 -7.46 -11.23 14.30
N LYS A 70 -6.88 -10.14 13.76
CA LYS A 70 -6.63 -9.96 12.30
C LYS A 70 -5.22 -10.38 11.84
N GLY A 71 -4.51 -11.13 12.67
CA GLY A 71 -3.15 -11.59 12.39
C GLY A 71 -2.05 -10.65 12.90
N TRP A 72 -0.84 -11.18 13.01
CA TRP A 72 0.25 -10.50 13.71
C TRP A 72 0.83 -9.32 12.91
N VAL A 73 0.63 -8.10 13.42
CA VAL A 73 1.31 -6.87 12.98
C VAL A 73 2.41 -6.53 13.99
N PRO A 74 3.70 -6.41 13.58
CA PRO A 74 4.78 -6.05 14.49
C PRO A 74 4.55 -4.68 15.14
N ALA A 75 5.01 -4.52 16.38
CA ALA A 75 4.71 -3.36 17.21
C ALA A 75 5.18 -2.03 16.60
N GLU A 76 6.32 -2.03 15.88
CA GLU A 76 6.84 -0.84 15.20
C GLU A 76 5.92 -0.34 14.08
N PHE A 77 4.99 -1.15 13.57
CA PHE A 77 4.02 -0.75 12.53
C PHE A 77 2.66 -0.30 13.07
N LYS A 78 2.42 -0.41 14.39
CA LYS A 78 1.17 0.02 15.04
C LYS A 78 1.12 1.50 15.38
N THR A 79 2.26 2.22 15.32
CA THR A 79 2.35 3.64 15.67
C THR A 79 3.30 4.41 14.74
N GLY A 80 3.23 5.75 14.78
CA GLY A 80 4.19 6.63 14.12
C GLY A 80 4.16 6.60 12.58
N ALA A 81 5.32 6.89 11.97
CA ALA A 81 5.47 6.95 10.51
C ALA A 81 5.66 5.56 9.88
N SER A 82 6.18 4.59 10.63
CA SER A 82 6.43 3.22 10.18
C SER A 82 5.18 2.50 9.69
N ARG A 83 3.99 2.80 10.28
CA ARG A 83 2.68 2.29 9.82
C ARG A 83 2.40 2.54 8.33
N TRP A 84 3.10 3.50 7.71
CA TRP A 84 3.01 3.87 6.31
C TRP A 84 4.27 3.46 5.51
N LYS A 85 4.75 2.22 5.70
CA LYS A 85 5.93 1.68 5.00
C LYS A 85 5.81 1.79 3.48
N ASP A 86 4.68 1.37 2.92
CA ASP A 86 4.28 1.62 1.52
C ASP A 86 3.42 2.90 1.46
N THR A 87 3.65 3.80 0.49
CA THR A 87 2.82 5.01 0.34
C THR A 87 1.60 4.70 -0.52
N GLY A 88 0.57 4.13 0.11
CA GLY A 88 -0.69 3.81 -0.56
C GLY A 88 -1.53 5.04 -0.90
N VAL A 89 -2.28 4.93 -2.00
CA VAL A 89 -3.26 5.91 -2.48
C VAL A 89 -4.64 5.27 -2.44
N TYR A 90 -5.58 5.92 -1.75
CA TYR A 90 -6.90 5.38 -1.44
C TYR A 90 -8.02 6.32 -1.92
N LEU A 91 -8.99 5.78 -2.65
CA LEU A 91 -10.21 6.48 -3.08
C LEU A 91 -11.41 5.99 -2.26
N ASP A 92 -12.01 6.87 -1.47
CA ASP A 92 -13.07 6.54 -0.51
C ASP A 92 -12.69 5.33 0.40
N GLY A 93 -11.39 5.18 0.70
CA GLY A 93 -10.80 4.07 1.45
C GLY A 93 -10.38 2.85 0.61
N GLN A 94 -10.79 2.71 -0.65
CA GLN A 94 -10.33 1.60 -1.49
C GLN A 94 -8.93 1.89 -2.05
N PRO A 95 -7.94 0.98 -1.93
CA PRO A 95 -6.62 1.17 -2.53
C PRO A 95 -6.72 1.18 -4.05
N ILE A 96 -6.19 2.24 -4.68
CA ILE A 96 -6.20 2.41 -6.16
C ILE A 96 -4.79 2.49 -6.76
N GLY A 97 -3.76 2.67 -5.93
CA GLY A 97 -2.37 2.72 -6.38
C GLY A 97 -1.39 3.01 -5.24
N PHE A 98 -0.12 3.16 -5.59
CA PHE A 98 0.97 3.47 -4.66
C PHE A 98 1.89 4.54 -5.24
N MET A 99 2.51 5.35 -4.38
CA MET A 99 3.54 6.33 -4.75
C MET A 99 4.93 5.71 -4.59
N THR A 100 5.25 4.81 -5.52
CA THR A 100 6.54 4.14 -5.72
C THR A 100 6.93 4.44 -7.18
N PHE A 101 8.17 4.81 -7.50
CA PHE A 101 8.46 5.37 -8.82
C PHE A 101 8.17 4.39 -9.97
N GLY A 102 8.63 3.13 -9.83
CA GLY A 102 8.39 2.08 -10.81
C GLY A 102 6.94 1.61 -10.92
N GLU A 103 6.08 2.03 -9.98
CA GLU A 103 4.64 1.72 -9.94
C GLU A 103 3.77 2.91 -10.36
N LEU A 104 4.36 4.05 -10.71
CA LEU A 104 3.60 5.15 -11.29
C LEU A 104 2.94 4.72 -12.62
N PRO A 105 1.70 5.16 -12.89
CA PRO A 105 1.05 4.99 -14.19
C PRO A 105 1.98 5.39 -15.34
N ILE A 106 2.05 4.58 -16.39
CA ILE A 106 2.93 4.83 -17.54
C ILE A 106 2.51 6.08 -18.30
N SER A 107 1.21 6.37 -18.30
CA SER A 107 0.62 7.60 -18.82
C SER A 107 1.03 8.88 -18.06
N LEU A 108 1.63 8.77 -16.86
CA LEU A 108 2.05 9.92 -16.06
C LEU A 108 3.39 10.48 -16.54
N GLN A 109 3.32 11.47 -17.42
CA GLN A 109 4.51 12.16 -17.92
C GLN A 109 5.13 13.08 -16.86
N PRO A 110 6.48 13.14 -16.76
CA PRO A 110 7.17 14.03 -15.84
C PRO A 110 7.07 15.51 -16.25
N HIS A 111 7.12 16.38 -15.26
CA HIS A 111 7.23 17.81 -15.39
C HIS A 111 8.62 18.26 -14.92
N TRP A 112 9.47 18.68 -15.87
CA TRP A 112 10.84 19.09 -15.60
C TRP A 112 10.91 20.53 -15.11
N VAL A 113 11.29 20.72 -13.85
CA VAL A 113 11.40 22.04 -13.22
C VAL A 113 12.86 22.43 -13.10
N LYS A 114 13.21 23.63 -13.56
CA LYS A 114 14.56 24.19 -13.36
C LYS A 114 14.75 24.55 -11.89
N ASP A 115 15.73 23.96 -11.23
CA ASP A 115 15.99 24.18 -9.80
C ASP A 115 17.50 24.27 -9.49
N LYS A 116 17.83 24.73 -8.27
CA LYS A 116 19.21 24.81 -7.76
C LYS A 116 19.57 23.48 -7.11
N MET A 117 20.41 22.71 -7.79
CA MET A 117 20.95 21.45 -7.28
C MET A 117 22.23 21.71 -6.51
N SER A 118 22.43 21.00 -5.39
CA SER A 118 23.72 20.98 -4.69
C SER A 118 24.85 20.56 -5.65
N ALA A 119 25.98 21.24 -5.57
CA ALA A 119 27.16 20.96 -6.38
C ALA A 119 28.38 20.92 -5.48
N GLU A 120 29.28 19.97 -5.73
CA GLU A 120 30.55 19.88 -5.00
C GLU A 120 31.34 21.18 -5.16
N LYS A 121 31.68 21.80 -4.03
CA LYS A 121 32.51 23.02 -4.01
C LYS A 121 33.97 22.62 -4.05
N ARG A 122 34.64 22.89 -5.16
CA ARG A 122 36.08 22.63 -5.33
C ARG A 122 36.88 23.39 -4.25
N PRO A 123 37.80 22.74 -3.51
CA PRO A 123 38.62 23.41 -2.50
C PRO A 123 39.34 24.65 -3.06
N GLY A 124 39.36 25.73 -2.28
CA GLY A 124 39.99 27.00 -2.69
C GLY A 124 39.21 27.85 -3.70
N THR A 125 38.04 27.41 -4.17
CA THR A 125 37.21 28.20 -5.10
C THR A 125 36.09 28.99 -4.41
N ASN A 126 35.58 30.02 -5.09
CA ASN A 126 34.34 30.71 -4.72
C ASN A 126 33.11 30.14 -5.45
N ASP A 127 33.17 28.89 -5.92
CA ASP A 127 32.03 28.22 -6.53
C ASP A 127 30.84 28.23 -5.55
N PRO A 128 29.61 28.52 -6.02
CA PRO A 128 28.48 28.82 -5.14
C PRO A 128 27.90 27.62 -4.37
N GLY A 129 28.48 26.42 -4.52
CA GLY A 129 27.99 25.17 -3.90
C GLY A 129 26.68 24.66 -4.49
N TRP A 130 26.20 25.26 -5.58
CA TRP A 130 25.03 24.83 -6.33
C TRP A 130 25.21 25.09 -7.83
N LYS A 131 24.50 24.31 -8.65
CA LYS A 131 24.36 24.53 -10.10
C LYS A 131 22.88 24.56 -10.46
N TRP A 132 22.54 25.22 -11.57
CA TRP A 132 21.22 25.04 -12.17
C TRP A 132 21.14 23.63 -12.78
N GLY A 133 20.07 22.91 -12.47
CA GLY A 133 19.72 21.64 -13.09
C GLY A 133 18.23 21.57 -13.40
N GLN A 134 17.78 20.43 -13.92
CA GLN A 134 16.36 20.11 -14.06
C GLN A 134 16.03 18.99 -13.09
N GLU A 135 15.11 19.26 -12.16
CA GLU A 135 14.58 18.24 -11.26
C GLU A 135 13.23 17.74 -11.77
N ARG A 136 13.02 16.42 -11.64
CA ARG A 136 11.84 15.73 -12.10
C ARG A 136 10.72 15.84 -11.07
N PHE A 137 9.62 16.47 -11.48
CA PHE A 137 8.39 16.52 -10.70
C PHE A 137 7.24 15.81 -11.44
N TYR A 138 6.16 15.56 -10.72
CA TYR A 138 4.89 15.07 -11.23
C TYR A 138 3.77 15.95 -10.69
N LYS A 139 2.78 16.26 -11.53
CA LYS A 139 1.60 17.01 -11.12
C LYS A 139 0.64 16.11 -10.37
N TRP A 140 0.18 16.53 -9.19
CA TRP A 140 -0.81 15.78 -8.42
C TRP A 140 -2.11 15.58 -9.20
N VAL A 141 -2.56 16.63 -9.89
CA VAL A 141 -3.78 16.59 -10.73
C VAL A 141 -3.68 15.52 -11.82
N ASP A 142 -2.52 15.37 -12.47
CA ASP A 142 -2.37 14.43 -13.57
C ASP A 142 -2.10 13.00 -13.07
N TYR A 143 -1.42 12.84 -11.92
CA TYR A 143 -1.32 11.55 -11.23
C TYR A 143 -2.70 11.02 -10.84
N LEU A 144 -3.53 11.84 -10.19
CA LEU A 144 -4.89 11.45 -9.81
C LEU A 144 -5.74 11.07 -11.03
N LYS A 145 -5.68 11.84 -12.14
CA LYS A 145 -6.36 11.47 -13.39
C LYS A 145 -5.85 10.14 -13.97
N SER A 146 -4.54 9.89 -13.94
CA SER A 146 -3.96 8.64 -14.47
C SER A 146 -4.42 7.40 -13.69
N LEU A 147 -4.72 7.54 -12.39
CA LEU A 147 -5.39 6.51 -11.58
C LEU A 147 -6.92 6.42 -11.81
N GLY A 148 -7.48 7.23 -12.72
CA GLY A 148 -8.91 7.26 -13.04
C GLY A 148 -9.77 8.14 -12.14
N VAL A 149 -9.18 9.02 -11.32
CA VAL A 149 -9.93 9.93 -10.44
C VAL A 149 -10.48 11.12 -11.21
N ASP A 150 -11.81 11.30 -11.17
CA ASP A 150 -12.48 12.50 -11.66
C ASP A 150 -12.32 13.66 -10.67
N ILE A 151 -11.35 14.53 -10.94
CA ILE A 151 -11.00 15.70 -10.12
C ILE A 151 -12.21 16.60 -9.82
N LYS A 152 -13.20 16.68 -10.72
CA LYS A 152 -14.40 17.52 -10.53
C LYS A 152 -15.33 16.99 -9.43
N LYS A 153 -15.22 15.69 -9.10
CA LYS A 153 -16.03 15.02 -8.07
C LYS A 153 -15.29 14.87 -6.74
N VAL A 154 -13.99 15.18 -6.68
CA VAL A 154 -13.23 15.13 -5.43
C VAL A 154 -13.79 16.20 -4.49
N LYS A 155 -14.22 15.79 -3.30
CA LYS A 155 -14.59 16.69 -2.20
C LYS A 155 -13.33 17.23 -1.54
N GLU A 156 -12.40 16.33 -1.23
CA GLU A 156 -11.14 16.66 -0.56
C GLU A 156 -10.06 15.61 -0.88
N LEU A 157 -8.82 16.08 -0.92
CA LEU A 157 -7.60 15.28 -1.01
C LEU A 157 -6.78 15.55 0.26
N HIS A 158 -6.44 14.49 0.99
CA HIS A 158 -5.43 14.55 2.04
C HIS A 158 -4.14 13.90 1.57
N VAL A 159 -3.03 14.63 1.67
CA VAL A 159 -1.68 14.07 1.52
C VAL A 159 -1.04 14.06 2.89
N TYR A 160 -1.01 12.87 3.52
CA TYR A 160 -0.53 12.70 4.88
C TYR A 160 0.99 12.74 4.95
N GLY A 161 1.52 13.52 5.88
CA GLY A 161 2.92 13.48 6.28
C GLY A 161 3.21 12.48 7.41
N PRO A 162 4.43 12.49 7.98
CA PRO A 162 4.76 11.71 9.17
C PRO A 162 3.92 12.08 10.40
N LYS A 163 3.45 13.34 10.47
CA LYS A 163 2.52 13.86 11.47
C LYS A 163 1.22 14.30 10.79
N PHE A 164 0.07 14.00 11.38
CA PHE A 164 -1.23 14.40 10.82
C PHE A 164 -1.40 15.92 10.74
N THR A 165 -0.86 16.67 11.70
CA THR A 165 -0.85 18.15 11.71
C THR A 165 -0.03 18.80 10.58
N GLN A 166 0.73 18.00 9.80
CA GLN A 166 1.47 18.42 8.61
C GLN A 166 0.79 17.99 7.30
N ALA A 167 -0.39 17.35 7.35
CA ALA A 167 -1.08 16.91 6.14
C ALA A 167 -1.50 18.10 5.27
N ILE A 168 -1.28 17.98 3.95
CA ILE A 168 -1.92 18.87 2.97
C ILE A 168 -3.39 18.47 2.91
N ILE A 169 -4.28 19.43 3.05
CA ILE A 169 -5.73 19.25 2.91
C ILE A 169 -6.19 20.19 1.80
N ALA A 170 -6.42 19.64 0.61
CA ALA A 170 -6.84 20.37 -0.58
C ALA A 170 -8.29 20.03 -0.91
N THR A 171 -9.17 21.03 -0.98
CA THR A 171 -10.57 20.85 -1.36
C THR A 171 -10.70 20.56 -2.86
N GLY A 172 -11.87 20.07 -3.28
CA GLY A 172 -12.23 19.95 -4.69
C GLY A 172 -12.12 21.25 -5.48
N LYS A 173 -12.30 22.41 -4.82
CA LYS A 173 -12.12 23.74 -5.43
C LYS A 173 -10.64 24.06 -5.62
N ASP A 174 -9.79 23.73 -4.65
CA ASP A 174 -8.34 23.92 -4.75
C ASP A 174 -7.78 23.12 -5.93
N LEU A 175 -8.14 21.84 -6.05
CA LEU A 175 -7.71 20.95 -7.13
C LEU A 175 -8.19 21.36 -8.53
N GLN A 176 -9.23 22.20 -8.61
CA GLN A 176 -9.75 22.79 -9.85
C GLN A 176 -9.19 24.20 -10.10
N SER A 177 -8.44 24.78 -9.17
CA SER A 177 -7.82 26.10 -9.33
C SER A 177 -6.58 26.04 -10.24
N PRO A 178 -6.16 27.16 -10.85
CA PRO A 178 -4.91 27.23 -11.62
C PRO A 178 -3.68 26.81 -10.81
N LEU A 179 -3.64 27.13 -9.50
CA LEU A 179 -2.56 26.77 -8.58
C LEU A 179 -2.37 25.24 -8.44
N ALA A 180 -3.39 24.43 -8.73
CA ALA A 180 -3.27 22.97 -8.71
C ALA A 180 -2.27 22.44 -9.77
N GLN A 181 -1.93 23.23 -10.79
CA GLN A 181 -0.91 22.89 -11.79
C GLN A 181 0.52 22.97 -11.24
N ASP A 182 0.74 23.80 -10.22
CA ASP A 182 2.03 23.96 -9.53
C ASP A 182 2.08 23.16 -8.22
N PHE A 183 1.02 22.40 -7.90
CA PHE A 183 1.04 21.39 -6.85
C PHE A 183 1.68 20.11 -7.38
N LEU A 184 2.93 19.89 -6.97
CA LEU A 184 3.81 18.87 -7.52
C LEU A 184 4.28 17.87 -6.45
N PHE A 185 4.86 16.76 -6.89
CA PHE A 185 5.70 15.89 -6.06
C PHE A 185 6.92 15.37 -6.83
N ARG A 186 7.97 14.99 -6.12
CA ARG A 186 9.18 14.31 -6.64
C ARG A 186 9.58 13.16 -5.73
N PHE A 187 10.61 12.38 -6.07
CA PHE A 187 11.19 11.37 -5.18
C PHE A 187 12.53 11.86 -4.63
N GLY A 188 12.79 11.60 -3.35
CA GLY A 188 13.97 12.15 -2.66
C GLY A 188 15.33 11.67 -3.17
N VAL A 189 15.38 10.53 -3.87
CA VAL A 189 16.60 9.90 -4.41
C VAL A 189 16.40 9.63 -5.91
N SER A 190 15.99 10.67 -6.65
CA SER A 190 15.60 10.70 -8.08
C SER A 190 14.47 9.74 -8.47
N VAL A 191 14.75 8.44 -8.38
CA VAL A 191 13.86 7.30 -8.64
C VAL A 191 13.45 6.58 -7.36
N GLY A 192 14.06 6.87 -6.20
CA GLY A 192 13.81 6.12 -4.96
C GLY A 192 13.44 6.98 -3.75
N GLY A 193 13.02 6.28 -2.70
CA GLY A 193 12.58 6.88 -1.44
C GLY A 193 11.11 7.28 -1.45
N LYS A 194 10.68 8.02 -0.43
CA LYS A 194 9.32 8.55 -0.34
C LYS A 194 9.14 9.74 -1.28
N ALA A 195 7.91 9.91 -1.78
CA ALA A 195 7.55 11.13 -2.49
C ALA A 195 7.64 12.35 -1.56
N ILE A 196 8.08 13.49 -2.09
CA ILE A 196 8.22 14.79 -1.42
C ILE A 196 7.29 15.77 -2.15
N PRO A 197 6.29 16.37 -1.49
CA PRO A 197 5.39 17.33 -2.12
C PRO A 197 6.05 18.71 -2.23
N ARG A 198 5.68 19.44 -3.28
CA ARG A 198 6.00 20.87 -3.48
C ARG A 198 4.68 21.62 -3.63
N LEU A 199 4.39 22.48 -2.66
CA LEU A 199 3.16 23.25 -2.58
C LEU A 199 3.38 24.67 -3.11
N PRO A 200 2.52 25.20 -4.00
CA PRO A 200 2.56 26.60 -4.38
C PRO A 200 1.97 27.48 -3.26
N ALA A 201 2.40 28.74 -3.23
CA ALA A 201 1.91 29.70 -2.24
C ALA A 201 0.40 29.93 -2.37
N GLY A 202 -0.31 29.94 -1.24
CA GLY A 202 -1.76 30.19 -1.20
C GLY A 202 -2.64 29.00 -1.63
N PHE A 203 -2.08 27.80 -1.81
CA PHE A 203 -2.83 26.60 -2.16
C PHE A 203 -3.17 25.74 -0.92
N ALA A 204 -4.37 25.15 -0.92
CA ALA A 204 -4.83 24.25 0.14
C ALA A 204 -4.73 24.89 1.54
N ASN A 205 -4.49 24.10 2.59
CA ASN A 205 -4.23 24.57 3.95
C ASN A 205 -2.79 25.11 4.18
N GLY A 206 -1.98 25.29 3.13
CA GLY A 206 -0.61 25.82 3.21
C GLY A 206 0.41 24.93 3.96
N LYS A 207 0.04 23.72 4.39
CA LYS A 207 0.96 22.79 5.07
C LYS A 207 1.78 22.01 4.04
N THR A 208 3.08 21.84 4.27
CA THR A 208 3.94 21.01 3.42
C THR A 208 4.68 20.00 4.30
N PRO A 209 4.35 18.70 4.24
CA PRO A 209 5.11 17.69 4.96
C PRO A 209 6.42 17.37 4.22
N ASP A 210 7.46 17.02 4.97
CA ASP A 210 8.77 16.60 4.46
C ASP A 210 8.70 15.44 3.44
N LYS A 211 7.75 14.52 3.64
CA LYS A 211 7.51 13.36 2.77
C LYS A 211 6.07 12.86 2.89
N VAL A 212 5.60 12.21 1.83
CA VAL A 212 4.27 11.60 1.76
C VAL A 212 4.27 10.21 2.39
N SER A 213 3.48 10.05 3.44
CA SER A 213 3.16 8.79 4.08
C SER A 213 2.00 8.06 3.40
N ALA A 214 0.92 8.76 3.06
CA ALA A 214 -0.24 8.20 2.36
C ALA A 214 -1.06 9.29 1.67
N VAL A 215 -1.96 8.88 0.77
CA VAL A 215 -2.88 9.77 0.05
C VAL A 215 -4.30 9.26 0.20
N MET A 216 -5.20 10.12 0.68
CA MET A 216 -6.63 9.83 0.81
C MET A 216 -7.41 10.78 -0.09
N ILE A 217 -8.29 10.22 -0.93
CA ILE A 217 -9.12 10.96 -1.88
C ILE A 217 -10.57 10.66 -1.52
N TYR A 218 -11.37 11.68 -1.26
CA TYR A 218 -12.78 11.53 -0.94
C TYR A 218 -13.63 12.06 -2.09
N VAL A 219 -14.49 11.20 -2.63
CA VAL A 219 -15.43 11.55 -3.70
C VAL A 219 -16.84 11.35 -3.19
N ASN A 220 -17.17 10.14 -2.76
CA ASN A 220 -18.51 9.80 -2.29
C ASN A 220 -18.62 9.92 -0.77
N LYS A 221 -17.57 9.52 -0.03
CA LYS A 221 -17.58 9.52 1.44
C LYS A 221 -17.30 10.91 2.03
N THR A 222 -17.38 11.02 3.34
CA THR A 222 -17.14 12.27 4.07
C THR A 222 -15.65 12.37 4.40
N PRO A 223 -14.95 13.48 4.07
CA PRO A 223 -13.59 13.68 4.54
C PRO A 223 -13.57 13.76 6.08
N PRO A 224 -12.69 12.99 6.76
CA PRO A 224 -12.35 13.23 8.16
C PRO A 224 -11.81 14.66 8.34
N LYS A 225 -12.10 15.30 9.48
CA LYS A 225 -11.57 16.62 9.79
C LYS A 225 -10.29 16.50 10.59
N LEU A 226 -9.30 17.33 10.31
CA LEU A 226 -8.12 17.45 11.16
C LEU A 226 -8.50 18.22 12.43
N ASP A 227 -8.44 17.54 13.56
CA ASP A 227 -8.46 18.15 14.88
C ASP A 227 -7.02 18.49 15.28
N LEU A 228 -6.78 19.74 15.68
CA LEU A 228 -5.45 20.23 16.03
C LEU A 228 -5.11 20.00 17.51
N ASP A 229 -6.12 19.90 18.37
CA ASP A 229 -5.94 19.68 19.81
C ASP A 229 -5.65 18.19 20.07
N GLU A 230 -6.37 17.29 19.40
CA GLU A 230 -6.08 15.85 19.36
C GLU A 230 -4.91 15.50 18.40
N ALA A 231 -4.43 16.47 17.62
CA ALA A 231 -3.41 16.32 16.59
C ALA A 231 -3.65 15.15 15.60
N ALA A 232 -4.93 14.87 15.31
CA ALA A 232 -5.38 13.68 14.59
C ALA A 232 -6.58 13.95 13.67
N PHE A 233 -6.86 13.03 12.75
CA PHE A 233 -8.09 13.10 11.97
C PHE A 233 -9.26 12.49 12.75
N VAL A 234 -10.39 13.19 12.77
CA VAL A 234 -11.63 12.77 13.43
C VAL A 234 -12.71 12.57 12.38
N LEU A 235 -13.42 11.45 12.47
CA LEU A 235 -14.56 11.10 11.62
C LEU A 235 -15.69 10.57 12.51
N ASP A 236 -16.89 11.12 12.34
CA ASP A 236 -18.09 10.73 13.10
C ASP A 236 -17.87 10.72 14.63
N GLY A 237 -17.10 11.70 15.11
CA GLY A 237 -16.72 11.87 16.52
C GLY A 237 -15.52 11.04 16.99
N LYS A 238 -15.02 10.09 16.18
CA LYS A 238 -13.95 9.16 16.58
C LYS A 238 -12.62 9.45 15.88
N VAL A 239 -11.51 9.28 16.61
CA VAL A 239 -10.15 9.43 16.09
C VAL A 239 -9.82 8.31 15.09
N VAL A 240 -9.36 8.69 13.91
CA VAL A 240 -8.93 7.76 12.85
C VAL A 240 -7.48 7.34 13.06
N LEU A 241 -7.28 6.06 13.40
CA LEU A 241 -5.95 5.50 13.65
C LEU A 241 -5.24 4.98 12.38
N GLY A 242 -6.00 4.59 11.35
CA GLY A 242 -5.49 3.98 10.11
C GLY A 242 -5.88 4.74 8.83
N VAL A 243 -6.18 3.99 7.77
CA VAL A 243 -6.81 4.48 6.54
C VAL A 243 -8.31 4.67 6.79
N PRO A 244 -8.87 5.89 6.62
CA PRO A 244 -10.30 6.14 6.69
C PRO A 244 -11.11 5.17 5.81
N TYR A 245 -12.14 4.56 6.39
CA TYR A 245 -13.03 3.59 5.73
C TYR A 245 -12.41 2.28 5.24
N TYR A 246 -11.17 1.96 5.60
CA TYR A 246 -10.49 0.72 5.23
C TYR A 246 -9.88 0.00 6.44
N GLY A 247 -9.38 0.76 7.43
CA GLY A 247 -8.70 0.22 8.60
C GLY A 247 -7.19 0.22 8.39
N GLU A 248 -6.53 -0.94 8.51
CA GLU A 248 -5.08 -1.00 8.38
C GLU A 248 -4.59 -0.75 6.94
N PRO A 249 -3.51 0.02 6.74
CA PRO A 249 -2.93 0.26 5.41
C PRO A 249 -2.58 -1.04 4.69
N LEU A 250 -2.78 -1.09 3.37
CA LEU A 250 -2.29 -2.19 2.55
C LEU A 250 -0.75 -2.16 2.53
N ARG A 251 -0.13 -3.21 3.08
CA ARG A 251 1.33 -3.34 3.25
C ARG A 251 1.85 -4.62 2.62
N GLY A 252 3.02 -4.52 1.98
CA GLY A 252 3.78 -5.65 1.46
C GLY A 252 3.05 -6.49 0.42
N GLY A 253 3.64 -7.65 0.11
CA GLY A 253 3.26 -8.45 -1.06
C GLY A 253 3.71 -7.79 -2.37
N VAL A 254 3.47 -8.47 -3.49
CA VAL A 254 3.79 -7.97 -4.84
C VAL A 254 2.53 -7.44 -5.48
N ARG A 255 2.53 -6.14 -5.78
CA ARG A 255 1.38 -5.41 -6.31
C ARG A 255 1.27 -5.65 -7.81
N ILE A 256 0.06 -5.88 -8.30
CA ILE A 256 -0.22 -6.09 -9.72
C ILE A 256 -1.15 -5.00 -10.22
N TYR A 257 -0.79 -4.37 -11.33
CA TYR A 257 -1.55 -3.33 -12.00
C TYR A 257 -1.98 -3.79 -13.39
N LEU A 258 -3.25 -3.56 -13.75
CA LEU A 258 -3.78 -3.77 -15.10
C LEU A 258 -4.09 -2.42 -15.72
N ASP A 259 -3.44 -2.09 -16.83
CA ASP A 259 -3.60 -0.81 -17.54
C ASP A 259 -3.49 0.39 -16.57
N ASP A 260 -2.35 0.46 -15.86
CA ASP A 260 -2.02 1.42 -14.79
C ASP A 260 -2.89 1.38 -13.52
N LYS A 261 -3.95 0.56 -13.45
CA LYS A 261 -4.86 0.50 -12.29
C LYS A 261 -4.51 -0.65 -11.36
N PHE A 262 -4.50 -0.41 -10.05
CA PHE A 262 -4.28 -1.47 -9.06
C PHE A 262 -5.34 -2.58 -9.20
N ALA A 263 -4.90 -3.79 -9.53
CA ALA A 263 -5.77 -4.93 -9.79
C ALA A 263 -5.78 -5.92 -8.63
N THR A 264 -4.60 -6.30 -8.11
CA THR A 264 -4.50 -7.24 -6.98
C THR A 264 -3.12 -7.20 -6.31
N VAL A 265 -2.93 -8.02 -5.28
CA VAL A 265 -1.65 -8.21 -4.59
C VAL A 265 -1.39 -9.70 -4.35
N ILE A 266 -0.17 -10.15 -4.64
CA ILE A 266 0.33 -11.46 -4.23
C ILE A 266 0.82 -11.33 -2.79
N LYS A 267 0.10 -11.92 -1.83
CA LYS A 267 0.61 -12.12 -0.46
C LYS A 267 0.87 -13.59 -0.21
N ARG A 268 2.06 -13.93 0.31
CA ARG A 268 2.51 -15.31 0.54
C ARG A 268 1.51 -16.12 1.38
N GLN A 269 0.94 -15.52 2.42
CA GLN A 269 -0.03 -16.16 3.31
C GLN A 269 -1.44 -16.32 2.69
N GLU A 270 -1.71 -15.73 1.53
CA GLU A 270 -2.96 -15.87 0.77
C GLU A 270 -2.84 -16.84 -0.42
N LEU A 271 -1.67 -17.47 -0.60
CA LEU A 271 -1.44 -18.44 -1.67
C LEU A 271 -1.84 -19.85 -1.24
N ASP A 272 -2.69 -20.49 -2.02
CA ASP A 272 -3.07 -21.89 -1.81
C ASP A 272 -1.94 -22.81 -2.26
N ALA A 273 -1.29 -23.49 -1.31
CA ALA A 273 -0.23 -24.45 -1.59
C ALA A 273 -0.69 -25.66 -2.43
N LYS A 274 -2.00 -25.97 -2.46
CA LYS A 274 -2.55 -27.07 -3.28
C LYS A 274 -2.57 -26.75 -4.78
N LYS A 275 -2.49 -25.46 -5.14
CA LYS A 275 -2.38 -24.96 -6.51
C LYS A 275 -0.94 -24.72 -6.94
N ALA A 276 0.03 -25.02 -6.08
CA ALA A 276 1.44 -24.92 -6.42
C ALA A 276 1.93 -26.23 -7.06
N THR A 277 2.85 -26.09 -8.01
CA THR A 277 3.75 -27.17 -8.41
C THR A 277 5.00 -27.11 -7.54
N THR A 278 5.41 -28.24 -6.97
CA THR A 278 6.66 -28.35 -6.21
C THR A 278 7.81 -28.63 -7.18
N THR A 279 8.83 -27.79 -7.16
CA THR A 279 10.08 -27.99 -7.93
C THR A 279 10.99 -29.04 -7.27
N PRO A 280 12.01 -29.58 -7.97
CA PRO A 280 12.98 -30.51 -7.38
C PRO A 280 13.71 -29.95 -6.15
N ASP A 281 13.91 -28.63 -6.08
CA ASP A 281 14.52 -27.92 -4.95
C ASP A 281 13.57 -27.77 -3.74
N GLY A 282 12.30 -28.19 -3.86
CA GLY A 282 11.26 -28.04 -2.84
C GLY A 282 10.53 -26.69 -2.85
N ASP A 283 10.92 -25.75 -3.72
CA ASP A 283 10.23 -24.47 -3.88
C ASP A 283 8.85 -24.65 -4.54
N LEU A 284 7.85 -23.96 -4.00
CA LEU A 284 6.47 -23.92 -4.53
C LEU A 284 6.33 -22.84 -5.60
N HIS A 285 5.81 -23.24 -6.77
CA HIS A 285 5.56 -22.37 -7.93
C HIS A 285 4.07 -22.34 -8.27
N TRP A 286 3.50 -21.14 -8.44
CA TRP A 286 2.11 -20.93 -8.84
C TRP A 286 2.04 -20.42 -10.28
N GLY A 287 1.02 -20.86 -11.05
CA GLY A 287 0.75 -20.33 -12.38
C GLY A 287 0.29 -18.87 -12.31
N PHE A 288 0.95 -17.97 -13.04
CA PHE A 288 0.67 -16.54 -12.97
C PHE A 288 -0.72 -16.20 -13.51
N TYR A 289 -1.10 -16.72 -14.69
CA TYR A 289 -2.43 -16.51 -15.24
C TYR A 289 -3.54 -17.21 -14.43
N GLU A 290 -3.28 -18.36 -13.80
CA GLU A 290 -4.24 -18.98 -12.89
C GLU A 290 -4.49 -18.08 -11.67
N PHE A 291 -3.43 -17.56 -11.05
CA PHE A 291 -3.54 -16.62 -9.95
C PHE A 291 -4.33 -15.37 -10.35
N LEU A 292 -3.99 -14.73 -11.47
CA LEU A 292 -4.71 -13.55 -11.99
C LEU A 292 -6.20 -13.84 -12.22
N THR A 293 -6.51 -14.96 -12.87
CA THR A 293 -7.90 -15.39 -13.13
C THR A 293 -8.65 -15.63 -11.81
N SER A 294 -8.01 -16.22 -10.80
CA SER A 294 -8.59 -16.42 -9.46
C SER A 294 -8.87 -15.12 -8.70
N LYS A 295 -8.23 -14.01 -9.09
CA LYS A 295 -8.46 -12.66 -8.57
C LYS A 295 -9.41 -11.83 -9.46
N GLY A 296 -10.01 -12.44 -10.49
CA GLY A 296 -10.99 -11.80 -11.38
C GLY A 296 -10.41 -11.01 -12.56
N VAL A 297 -9.12 -11.15 -12.86
CA VAL A 297 -8.46 -10.48 -14.00
C VAL A 297 -8.72 -11.27 -15.29
N ASP A 298 -9.18 -10.57 -16.34
CA ASP A 298 -9.39 -11.14 -17.68
C ASP A 298 -8.04 -11.29 -18.43
N THR A 299 -7.40 -12.44 -18.22
CA THR A 299 -6.07 -12.75 -18.76
C THR A 299 -6.02 -12.83 -20.28
N LYS A 300 -7.16 -13.08 -20.96
CA LYS A 300 -7.23 -13.24 -22.42
C LYS A 300 -6.92 -11.97 -23.21
N LYS A 301 -6.95 -10.81 -22.54
CA LYS A 301 -6.66 -9.50 -23.14
C LYS A 301 -5.23 -9.04 -22.87
N ILE A 302 -4.48 -9.69 -21.99
CA ILE A 302 -3.12 -9.27 -21.64
C ILE A 302 -2.19 -9.58 -22.82
N VAL A 303 -1.46 -8.56 -23.30
CA VAL A 303 -0.51 -8.70 -24.41
C VAL A 303 0.95 -8.55 -23.99
N GLU A 304 1.20 -7.84 -22.88
CA GLU A 304 2.54 -7.69 -22.28
C GLU A 304 2.48 -7.46 -20.77
N ALA A 305 3.63 -7.63 -20.12
CA ALA A 305 3.86 -7.24 -18.74
C ALA A 305 5.25 -6.63 -18.57
N TRP A 306 5.42 -5.88 -17.49
CA TRP A 306 6.71 -5.42 -17.01
C TRP A 306 6.93 -5.82 -15.55
N VAL A 307 8.11 -6.38 -15.27
CA VAL A 307 8.57 -6.67 -13.92
C VAL A 307 9.15 -5.41 -13.30
N VAL A 308 8.64 -4.97 -12.14
CA VAL A 308 9.15 -3.81 -11.40
C VAL A 308 10.05 -4.29 -10.27
N ASN A 309 11.30 -3.81 -10.22
CA ASN A 309 12.30 -4.12 -9.21
C ASN A 309 13.24 -2.93 -9.02
N GLY A 310 13.60 -2.63 -7.76
CA GLY A 310 14.56 -1.55 -7.46
C GLY A 310 14.07 -0.20 -8.00
N GLU A 311 12.77 0.06 -7.81
CA GLU A 311 12.05 1.24 -8.29
C GLU A 311 11.91 1.37 -9.82
N ARG A 312 12.32 0.40 -10.64
CA ARG A 312 12.26 0.49 -12.11
C ARG A 312 11.57 -0.70 -12.75
N ARG A 313 11.02 -0.52 -13.96
CA ARG A 313 10.50 -1.62 -14.81
C ARG A 313 11.69 -2.24 -15.54
N ARG A 314 12.08 -3.47 -15.19
CA ARG A 314 13.38 -4.08 -15.58
C ARG A 314 13.31 -5.06 -16.76
N GLU A 315 12.24 -5.84 -16.86
CA GLU A 315 12.06 -6.84 -17.91
C GLU A 315 10.66 -6.69 -18.50
N LYS A 316 10.57 -6.58 -19.83
CA LYS A 316 9.32 -6.74 -20.59
C LYS A 316 9.10 -8.23 -20.86
N ILE A 317 7.92 -8.75 -20.55
CA ILE A 317 7.52 -10.14 -20.79
C ILE A 317 6.36 -10.14 -21.80
N SER A 318 6.46 -10.97 -22.84
CA SER A 318 5.44 -11.10 -23.88
C SER A 318 4.23 -11.94 -23.44
N ALA A 319 3.07 -11.78 -24.08
CA ALA A 319 1.89 -12.62 -23.86
C ALA A 319 2.17 -14.14 -23.87
N ALA A 320 2.98 -14.61 -24.83
CA ALA A 320 3.29 -16.02 -25.00
C ALA A 320 4.19 -16.59 -23.89
N GLU A 321 5.00 -15.74 -23.25
CA GLU A 321 5.75 -16.09 -22.05
C GLU A 321 4.86 -16.02 -20.80
N LEU A 322 4.00 -15.00 -20.70
CA LEU A 322 3.10 -14.77 -19.55
C LEU A 322 2.11 -15.91 -19.31
N GLU A 323 1.56 -16.50 -20.38
CA GLU A 323 0.64 -17.63 -20.28
C GLU A 323 1.27 -18.85 -19.58
N LYS A 324 2.59 -19.03 -19.76
CA LYS A 324 3.38 -20.14 -19.20
C LYS A 324 4.12 -19.74 -17.92
N LEU A 325 4.06 -18.46 -17.54
CA LEU A 325 4.86 -17.92 -16.46
C LEU A 325 4.38 -18.46 -15.12
N THR A 326 5.31 -19.00 -14.34
CA THR A 326 5.09 -19.30 -12.93
C THR A 326 5.76 -18.25 -12.05
N PHE A 327 5.40 -18.20 -10.77
CA PHE A 327 6.12 -17.42 -9.78
C PHE A 327 6.28 -18.18 -8.46
N SER A 328 7.32 -17.87 -7.70
CA SER A 328 7.53 -18.40 -6.35
C SER A 328 7.63 -17.29 -5.30
N ALA A 329 7.06 -17.55 -4.12
CA ALA A 329 7.04 -16.65 -2.97
C ALA A 329 7.88 -17.20 -1.81
N GLY A 330 8.99 -17.88 -2.14
CA GLY A 330 9.91 -18.49 -1.18
C GLY A 330 10.60 -17.48 -0.26
N SER A 331 11.24 -17.96 0.80
CA SER A 331 12.01 -17.11 1.73
C SER A 331 13.12 -16.31 1.05
N GLN A 332 13.65 -16.79 -0.08
CA GLN A 332 14.68 -16.13 -0.86
C GLN A 332 14.19 -14.87 -1.60
N ALA A 333 12.88 -14.65 -1.74
CA ALA A 333 12.34 -13.58 -2.57
C ALA A 333 12.42 -12.16 -1.95
N LYS A 334 13.00 -11.99 -0.75
CA LYS A 334 13.38 -10.69 -0.13
C LYS A 334 12.31 -9.56 -0.20
N GLY A 335 11.03 -9.90 -0.06
CA GLY A 335 9.92 -8.94 -0.13
C GLY A 335 9.35 -8.71 -1.53
N GLY A 336 9.69 -9.57 -2.49
CA GLY A 336 9.06 -9.71 -3.79
C GLY A 336 8.60 -11.16 -4.05
N VAL A 337 8.46 -11.52 -5.32
CA VAL A 337 8.35 -12.90 -5.84
C VAL A 337 9.40 -13.12 -6.92
N LEU A 338 9.77 -14.37 -7.19
CA LEU A 338 10.65 -14.72 -8.31
C LEU A 338 9.78 -15.20 -9.48
N MET A 339 9.89 -14.55 -10.63
CA MET A 339 9.10 -14.85 -11.84
C MET A 339 9.88 -15.76 -12.80
N GLY A 340 9.27 -16.86 -13.20
CA GLY A 340 9.77 -17.83 -14.18
C GLY A 340 11.07 -18.52 -13.80
N ASP A 341 11.59 -19.33 -14.73
CA ASP A 341 12.82 -20.11 -14.53
C ASP A 341 14.08 -19.21 -14.45
N LYS A 342 14.01 -18.02 -15.06
CA LYS A 342 15.00 -16.93 -14.92
C LYS A 342 15.08 -16.39 -13.48
N LYS A 343 14.14 -16.74 -12.58
CA LYS A 343 14.01 -16.25 -11.19
C LYS A 343 14.05 -14.72 -11.11
N LEU A 344 13.36 -14.03 -12.02
CA LEU A 344 13.32 -12.55 -12.07
C LEU A 344 12.62 -12.01 -10.82
N LEU A 345 13.35 -11.35 -9.93
CA LEU A 345 12.76 -10.76 -8.73
C LEU A 345 11.83 -9.60 -9.11
N ALA A 346 10.57 -9.67 -8.69
CA ALA A 346 9.53 -8.67 -8.88
C ALA A 346 9.04 -8.14 -7.52
N ASN A 347 9.07 -6.82 -7.33
CA ASN A 347 8.43 -6.13 -6.20
C ASN A 347 7.03 -5.61 -6.58
N ALA A 348 6.81 -5.30 -7.86
CA ALA A 348 5.50 -5.11 -8.46
C ALA A 348 5.50 -5.63 -9.91
N ILE A 349 4.32 -5.77 -10.51
CA ILE A 349 4.13 -6.24 -11.88
C ILE A 349 3.06 -5.36 -12.55
N THR A 350 3.34 -4.82 -13.73
CA THR A 350 2.34 -4.06 -14.51
C THR A 350 2.01 -4.82 -15.79
N ILE A 351 0.76 -5.25 -15.95
CA ILE A 351 0.21 -5.97 -17.11
C ILE A 351 -0.64 -5.02 -17.96
N PHE A 352 -0.60 -5.18 -19.29
CA PHE A 352 -1.28 -4.28 -20.22
C PHE A 352 -2.13 -5.03 -21.24
N THR A 353 -3.28 -4.46 -21.60
CA THR A 353 -4.21 -4.99 -22.62
C THR A 353 -3.92 -4.49 -24.04
N ARG A 354 -2.93 -3.61 -24.18
CA ARG A 354 -2.38 -3.13 -25.45
C ARG A 354 -0.86 -3.16 -25.39
N GLU A 355 -0.23 -3.25 -26.56
CA GLU A 355 1.22 -3.10 -26.63
C GLU A 355 1.59 -1.65 -26.29
N LEU A 356 2.66 -1.49 -25.51
CA LEU A 356 3.25 -0.21 -25.17
C LEU A 356 4.32 0.15 -26.19
N LYS A 357 4.19 1.34 -26.76
CA LYS A 357 5.14 1.92 -27.70
C LYS A 357 6.13 2.83 -26.97
N PRO A 358 7.32 3.14 -27.54
CA PRO A 358 8.27 4.07 -26.91
C PRO A 358 7.66 5.43 -26.56
N GLU A 359 6.71 5.95 -27.35
CA GLU A 359 6.01 7.20 -27.07
C GLU A 359 5.01 7.14 -25.91
N ASP A 360 4.59 5.95 -25.48
CA ASP A 360 3.74 5.75 -24.28
C ASP A 360 4.55 5.83 -22.98
N LEU A 361 5.88 5.64 -23.06
CA LEU A 361 6.76 5.59 -21.90
C LEU A 361 6.97 7.01 -21.31
N PRO A 362 7.06 7.15 -19.96
CA PRO A 362 7.39 8.44 -19.35
C PRO A 362 8.81 8.87 -19.73
N LYS A 363 8.95 10.11 -20.24
CA LYS A 363 10.22 10.67 -20.72
C LYS A 363 11.14 11.10 -19.58
N ILE A 364 11.90 10.14 -19.07
CA ILE A 364 12.86 10.26 -17.96
C ILE A 364 14.30 10.41 -18.47
N LEU A 365 15.28 10.60 -17.59
CA LEU A 365 16.70 10.64 -17.98
C LEU A 365 17.25 9.21 -18.17
N ASP A 366 18.25 9.04 -19.02
CA ASP A 366 18.91 7.76 -19.33
C ASP A 366 19.40 7.02 -18.05
N GLU A 367 19.92 7.73 -17.05
CA GLU A 367 20.31 7.13 -15.75
C GLU A 367 19.13 6.72 -14.85
N GLU A 368 17.93 7.22 -15.15
CA GLU A 368 16.67 6.86 -14.50
C GLU A 368 15.93 5.74 -15.25
N GLU A 369 16.33 5.41 -16.48
CA GLU A 369 15.68 4.42 -17.35
C GLU A 369 15.64 3.00 -16.77
N TYR A 370 14.81 2.21 -17.45
CA TYR A 370 14.21 0.93 -17.13
C TYR A 370 15.17 -0.16 -16.60
#